data_AF-A0A257WMW4-F1
#
_entry.id   AF-A0A257WMW4-F1
#
_cell.length_a   1.000
_cell.length_b   1.000
_cell.length_c   1.000
_cell.angle_alpha   90.00
_cell.angle_beta   90.00
_cell.angle_gamma   90.00
#
_symmetry.space_group_name_H-M   'P 1'
#
loop_
_entity.id
_entity.type
_entity.pdbx_description
1 polymer ?
#
loop_
_entity_poly.entity_id
_entity_poly.type
_entity_poly.pdbx_seq_one_letter_code
_entity_poly.pdbx_strand_id
1 'polypeptide(L)'
;MQCLSGWLRGVTLVLGAVWALSVSAASAATPQQVVADHLAAGEFGLAADAAAAVFDEAEQAALLQQVAAAQQLAGDTRGIRGTVSRIAGSDVRAKAQGAAARQSALGGGGVFADFDSLIALIQENTSGPWEADEGVGGTATPFQTGVRVSPGRLLSRVTTQDKTGRLTSVGQQARQADLNDDMAQSSALRLVSLKRLEQEVANRLQQGLPVPESMARLAGLSKVEFLFLDAAEKDIIIGGPAEAWEFRGTSEPVGVVSGRPMLQLDDLVVVLRTFATGERDFGCSINTRDAGVKALQDYAAQSQARGPINSRSVRNWVNQLQNKLGRQDIVVWGVPADSRVARVIVEADYRMKLIGIDKLDAGKTIPSYFDLLSKAAQQDPPAMEALRWWLTMKYDAVAHSPDKSVFEIQGSAVLCQSENQMLTAEGKHLPTGKSE
;
A
#
# COMPACT_ATOMS: atom_id res chain seq x y z
N MET A 1 0.08 80.40 50.08
CA MET A 1 -0.43 79.94 51.40
C MET A 1 -1.19 78.65 51.14
N GLN A 2 -0.64 77.49 51.52
CA GLN A 2 -1.12 76.67 52.67
C GLN A 2 -2.61 76.32 52.53
N CYS A 3 -3.11 75.10 52.68
CA CYS A 3 -2.59 73.82 53.13
C CYS A 3 -3.80 72.85 53.12
N LEU A 4 -3.53 71.53 53.24
CA LEU A 4 -4.29 70.55 54.03
C LEU A 4 -5.77 70.29 53.65
N SER A 5 -6.15 69.07 53.23
CA SER A 5 -6.36 67.85 54.02
C SER A 5 -7.85 67.54 54.09
N GLY A 6 -8.26 66.28 53.96
CA GLY A 6 -9.65 65.92 54.25
C GLY A 6 -10.07 64.57 53.67
N TRP A 7 -9.96 63.55 54.51
CA TRP A 7 -10.33 62.16 54.26
C TRP A 7 -11.84 61.93 54.51
N LEU A 8 -12.35 60.83 53.91
CA LEU A 8 -13.53 60.02 54.26
C LEU A 8 -14.94 60.31 53.69
N ARG A 9 -15.32 59.38 52.79
CA ARG A 9 -16.51 58.49 52.76
C ARG A 9 -17.93 59.10 52.70
N GLY A 10 -18.56 58.90 51.54
CA GLY A 10 -20.01 58.83 51.39
C GLY A 10 -20.36 57.97 50.17
N VAL A 11 -21.01 56.83 50.43
CA VAL A 11 -21.48 55.85 49.44
C VAL A 11 -22.69 56.43 48.69
N THR A 12 -22.70 56.38 47.36
CA THR A 12 -23.95 56.44 46.59
C THR A 12 -23.83 55.62 45.30
N LEU A 13 -24.80 54.72 45.18
CA LEU A 13 -25.03 53.70 44.16
C LEU A 13 -25.52 54.35 42.85
N VAL A 14 -24.90 54.07 41.71
CA VAL A 14 -25.56 54.21 40.38
C VAL A 14 -25.15 53.04 39.48
N LEU A 15 -26.18 52.35 38.99
CA LEU A 15 -26.25 51.31 37.96
C LEU A 15 -25.28 51.59 36.78
N GLY A 16 -24.61 50.63 36.16
CA GLY A 16 -25.08 49.31 35.75
C GLY A 16 -25.00 49.22 34.22
N ALA A 17 -23.83 48.89 33.69
CA ALA A 17 -23.63 48.47 32.31
C ALA A 17 -22.78 47.20 32.33
N VAL A 18 -23.46 46.05 32.43
CA VAL A 18 -22.83 44.73 32.35
C VAL A 18 -22.53 44.45 30.89
N TRP A 19 -21.27 44.58 30.50
CA TRP A 19 -20.74 43.89 29.33
C TRP A 19 -20.56 42.42 29.71
N ALA A 20 -21.42 41.56 29.17
CA ALA A 20 -21.26 40.12 29.28
C ALA A 20 -20.00 39.68 28.53
N LEU A 21 -18.88 39.59 29.26
CA LEU A 21 -17.73 38.80 28.86
C LEU A 21 -18.15 37.33 28.96
N SER A 22 -18.52 36.74 27.83
CA SER A 22 -18.62 35.30 27.68
C SER A 22 -17.20 34.71 27.78
N VAL A 23 -16.79 34.41 29.01
CA VAL A 23 -15.67 33.50 29.29
C VAL A 23 -16.11 32.14 28.79
N SER A 24 -15.56 31.71 27.66
CA SER A 24 -15.66 30.32 27.22
C SER A 24 -14.91 29.49 28.25
N ALA A 25 -15.64 28.75 29.10
CA ALA A 25 -15.04 27.77 30.00
C ALA A 25 -14.34 26.72 29.13
N ALA A 26 -13.01 26.67 29.18
CA ALA A 26 -12.27 25.55 28.61
C ALA A 26 -12.76 24.28 29.32
N SER A 27 -13.50 23.43 28.59
CA SER A 27 -13.92 22.13 29.10
C SER A 27 -12.66 21.33 29.43
N ALA A 28 -12.52 20.88 30.67
CA ALA A 28 -11.46 19.94 31.04
C ALA A 28 -11.54 18.72 30.10
N ALA A 29 -10.41 18.35 29.50
CA ALA A 29 -10.33 17.20 28.61
C ALA A 29 -10.79 15.94 29.34
N THR A 30 -11.60 15.11 28.69
CA THR A 30 -12.08 13.87 29.30
C THR A 30 -10.93 12.87 29.47
N PRO A 31 -10.98 11.97 30.46
CA PRO A 31 -9.93 10.96 30.65
C PRO A 31 -9.64 10.13 29.40
N GLN A 32 -10.66 9.81 28.60
CA GLN A 32 -10.53 9.12 27.32
C GLN A 32 -9.71 9.93 26.31
N GLN A 33 -9.91 11.24 26.27
CA GLN A 33 -9.22 12.12 25.34
C GLN A 33 -7.74 12.28 25.74
N VAL A 34 -7.46 12.40 27.04
CA VAL A 34 -6.09 12.43 27.56
C VAL A 34 -5.34 11.13 27.26
N VAL A 35 -5.98 9.96 27.47
CA VAL A 35 -5.39 8.66 27.14
C VAL A 35 -5.17 8.53 25.63
N ALA A 36 -6.12 8.95 24.80
CA ALA A 36 -5.99 8.91 23.34
C ALA A 36 -4.85 9.80 22.83
N ASP A 37 -4.66 10.99 23.41
CA ASP A 37 -3.60 11.92 23.03
C ASP A 37 -2.21 11.35 23.35
N HIS A 38 -2.02 10.75 24.55
CA HIS A 38 -0.76 10.07 24.90
C HIS A 38 -0.50 8.83 24.03
N LEU A 39 -1.55 8.07 23.67
CA LEU A 39 -1.42 6.93 22.75
C LEU A 39 -1.03 7.37 21.34
N ALA A 40 -1.59 8.48 20.85
CA ALA A 40 -1.22 9.05 19.55
C ALA A 40 0.24 9.58 19.53
N ALA A 41 0.74 10.04 20.68
CA ALA A 41 2.14 10.45 20.87
C ALA A 41 3.12 9.28 21.14
N GLY A 42 2.61 8.04 21.33
CA GLY A 42 3.43 6.87 21.66
C GLY A 42 3.90 6.82 23.12
N GLU A 43 3.32 7.63 24.00
CA GLU A 43 3.69 7.77 25.41
C GLU A 43 2.92 6.77 26.29
N PHE A 44 3.14 5.48 26.07
CA PHE A 44 2.32 4.41 26.68
C PHE A 44 2.32 4.40 28.22
N GLY A 45 3.42 4.83 28.85
CA GLY A 45 3.50 4.95 30.31
C GLY A 45 2.56 6.03 30.86
N LEU A 46 2.55 7.21 30.22
CA LEU A 46 1.67 8.32 30.58
C LEU A 46 0.20 7.99 30.28
N ALA A 47 -0.06 7.28 29.18
CA ALA A 47 -1.40 6.77 28.88
C ALA A 47 -1.89 5.77 29.94
N ALA A 48 -1.03 4.86 30.42
CA ALA A 48 -1.37 3.90 31.46
C ALA A 48 -1.58 4.57 32.83
N ASP A 49 -0.82 5.61 33.15
CA ASP A 49 -0.97 6.39 34.39
C ASP A 49 -2.28 7.21 34.36
N ALA A 50 -2.59 7.86 33.24
CA ALA A 50 -3.84 8.59 33.03
C ALA A 50 -5.06 7.66 33.10
N ALA A 51 -4.98 6.48 32.47
CA ALA A 51 -6.04 5.47 32.53
C ALA A 51 -6.23 4.93 33.96
N ALA A 52 -5.16 4.71 34.73
CA ALA A 52 -5.24 4.23 36.10
C ALA A 52 -5.82 5.27 37.09
N ALA A 53 -5.75 6.56 36.77
CA ALA A 53 -6.30 7.63 37.60
C ALA A 53 -7.83 7.77 37.49
N VAL A 54 -8.49 7.03 36.60
CA VAL A 54 -9.95 7.04 36.43
C VAL A 54 -10.63 6.31 37.59
N PHE A 55 -11.62 6.98 38.19
CA PHE A 55 -12.35 6.47 39.36
C PHE A 55 -13.42 5.43 39.01
N ASP A 56 -14.04 5.51 37.84
CA ASP A 56 -15.00 4.51 37.41
C ASP A 56 -14.28 3.23 36.99
N GLU A 57 -14.56 2.11 37.65
CA GLU A 57 -13.84 0.86 37.46
C GLU A 57 -14.03 0.27 36.04
N ALA A 58 -15.21 0.45 35.45
CA ALA A 58 -15.51 -0.04 34.11
C ALA A 58 -14.76 0.77 33.04
N GLU A 59 -14.79 2.10 33.16
CA GLU A 59 -14.07 3.02 32.29
C GLU A 59 -12.54 2.87 32.44
N GLN A 60 -12.04 2.73 33.66
CA GLN A 60 -10.63 2.49 33.97
C GLN A 60 -10.13 1.17 33.34
N ALA A 61 -10.91 0.09 33.48
CA ALA A 61 -10.59 -1.20 32.89
C ALA A 61 -10.57 -1.13 31.35
N ALA A 62 -11.54 -0.44 30.74
CA ALA A 62 -11.59 -0.26 29.29
C ALA A 62 -10.39 0.54 28.76
N LEU A 63 -10.01 1.62 29.43
CA LEU A 63 -8.87 2.46 29.03
C LEU A 63 -7.54 1.73 29.21
N LEU A 64 -7.34 0.98 30.29
CA LEU A 64 -6.14 0.16 30.49
C LEU A 64 -6.05 -1.00 29.48
N GLN A 65 -7.18 -1.58 29.07
CA GLN A 65 -7.22 -2.54 27.97
C GLN A 65 -6.85 -1.91 26.63
N GLN A 66 -7.31 -0.69 26.37
CA GLN A 66 -6.95 0.07 25.17
C GLN A 66 -5.45 0.38 25.13
N VAL A 67 -4.85 0.78 26.26
CA VAL A 67 -3.41 1.02 26.37
C VAL A 67 -2.62 -0.28 26.17
N ALA A 68 -3.06 -1.38 26.78
CA ALA A 68 -2.42 -2.70 26.60
C ALA A 68 -2.49 -3.19 25.15
N ALA A 69 -3.61 -2.96 24.45
CA ALA A 69 -3.76 -3.28 23.03
C ALA A 69 -2.85 -2.42 22.13
N ALA A 70 -2.69 -1.13 22.45
CA ALA A 70 -1.78 -0.25 21.73
C ALA A 70 -0.30 -0.64 21.95
N GLN A 71 0.08 -0.99 23.18
CA GLN A 71 1.40 -1.55 23.50
C GLN A 71 1.66 -2.87 22.78
N GLN A 72 0.62 -3.71 22.60
CA GLN A 72 0.70 -4.94 21.83
C GLN A 72 0.98 -4.69 20.35
N LEU A 73 0.27 -3.75 19.71
CA LEU A 73 0.51 -3.36 18.31
C LEU A 73 1.90 -2.77 18.11
N ALA A 74 2.45 -2.10 19.13
CA ALA A 74 3.79 -1.53 19.12
C ALA A 74 4.91 -2.52 19.54
N GLY A 75 4.56 -3.75 19.94
CA GLY A 75 5.53 -4.77 20.37
C GLY A 75 6.15 -4.58 21.78
N ASP A 76 5.58 -3.71 22.62
CA ASP A 76 6.06 -3.44 23.98
C ASP A 76 5.60 -4.50 25.00
N THR A 77 6.21 -5.69 24.91
CA THR A 77 5.87 -6.85 25.77
C THR A 77 6.11 -6.62 27.26
N ARG A 78 7.02 -5.71 27.64
CA ARG A 78 7.30 -5.37 29.04
C ARG A 78 6.25 -4.40 29.60
N GLY A 79 5.82 -3.42 28.82
CA GLY A 79 4.76 -2.48 29.20
C GLY A 79 3.40 -3.13 29.44
N ILE A 80 3.02 -4.10 28.60
CA ILE A 80 1.72 -4.80 28.69
C ILE A 80 1.47 -5.42 30.06
N ARG A 81 2.47 -6.09 30.65
CA ARG A 81 2.33 -6.74 31.97
C ARG A 81 2.09 -5.71 33.07
N GLY A 82 2.74 -4.55 32.98
CA GLY A 82 2.57 -3.44 33.92
C GLY A 82 1.22 -2.73 33.78
N THR A 83 0.69 -2.62 32.57
CA THR A 83 -0.63 -2.03 32.30
C THR A 83 -1.76 -2.97 32.72
N VAL A 84 -1.67 -4.25 32.36
CA VAL A 84 -2.69 -5.26 32.66
C VAL A 84 -2.82 -5.51 34.17
N SER A 85 -1.74 -5.39 34.95
CA SER A 85 -1.81 -5.56 36.42
C SER A 85 -2.61 -4.46 37.13
N ARG A 86 -2.79 -3.30 36.48
CA ARG A 86 -3.51 -2.13 37.02
C ARG A 86 -5.03 -2.17 36.74
N ILE A 87 -5.51 -3.09 35.90
CA ILE A 87 -6.95 -3.21 35.55
C ILE A 87 -7.78 -3.52 36.81
N ALA A 88 -8.81 -2.71 37.10
CA ALA A 88 -9.79 -3.01 38.15
C ALA A 88 -10.64 -4.27 37.83
N GLY A 89 -11.05 -4.99 38.87
CA GLY A 89 -11.82 -6.24 38.76
C GLY A 89 -10.95 -7.49 38.52
N SER A 90 -11.08 -8.48 39.41
CA SER A 90 -10.30 -9.73 39.37
C SER A 90 -10.54 -10.53 38.09
N ASP A 91 -11.78 -10.60 37.62
CA ASP A 91 -12.16 -11.45 36.50
C ASP A 91 -11.75 -10.85 35.15
N VAL A 92 -11.86 -9.52 35.04
CA VAL A 92 -11.42 -8.76 33.86
C VAL A 92 -9.90 -8.78 33.76
N ARG A 93 -9.20 -8.61 34.89
CA ARG A 93 -7.75 -8.73 34.99
C ARG A 93 -7.26 -10.14 34.64
N ALA A 94 -7.90 -11.19 35.16
CA ALA A 94 -7.54 -12.58 34.86
C ALA A 94 -7.68 -12.91 33.37
N LYS A 95 -8.75 -12.42 32.72
CA LYS A 95 -8.94 -12.54 31.26
C LYS A 95 -7.87 -11.80 30.46
N ALA A 96 -7.56 -10.56 30.84
CA ALA A 96 -6.52 -9.75 30.18
C ALA A 96 -5.10 -10.34 30.39
N GLN A 97 -4.81 -10.87 31.58
CA GLN A 97 -3.56 -11.60 31.87
C GLN A 97 -3.47 -12.91 31.07
N GLY A 98 -4.59 -13.64 30.95
CA GLY A 98 -4.67 -14.85 30.13
C GLY A 98 -4.40 -14.57 28.64
N ALA A 99 -4.95 -13.49 28.10
CA ALA A 99 -4.67 -13.05 26.73
C ALA A 99 -3.20 -12.64 26.54
N ALA A 100 -2.64 -11.85 27.45
CA ALA A 100 -1.23 -11.42 27.40
C ALA A 100 -0.23 -12.57 27.62
N ALA A 101 -0.56 -13.56 28.47
CA ALA A 101 0.27 -14.73 28.75
C ALA A 101 0.24 -15.73 27.58
N ARG A 102 -0.93 -15.95 26.96
CA ARG A 102 -1.04 -16.75 25.72
C ARG A 102 -0.18 -16.17 24.60
N GLN A 103 -0.07 -14.85 24.52
CA GLN A 103 0.79 -14.18 23.52
C GLN A 103 2.28 -14.14 23.91
N SER A 104 2.60 -14.08 25.21
CA SER A 104 3.99 -14.23 25.68
C SER A 104 4.53 -15.65 25.46
N ALA A 105 3.67 -16.66 25.49
CA ALA A 105 3.97 -18.02 25.06
C ALA A 105 4.17 -18.15 23.53
N LEU A 106 3.68 -17.19 22.74
CA LEU A 106 3.99 -17.06 21.30
C LEU A 106 5.34 -16.36 21.04
N GLY A 107 6.01 -15.87 22.09
CA GLY A 107 7.35 -15.25 22.03
C GLY A 107 8.51 -16.20 22.37
N GLY A 108 8.24 -17.48 22.59
CA GLY A 108 9.28 -18.47 22.90
C GLY A 108 8.80 -19.90 22.67
N GLY A 109 9.39 -20.55 21.66
CA GLY A 109 9.54 -21.99 21.56
C GLY A 109 8.28 -22.85 21.73
N GLY A 110 7.52 -22.99 20.65
CA GLY A 110 6.74 -24.18 20.28
C GLY A 110 5.72 -24.72 21.29
N VAL A 111 4.45 -24.30 21.17
CA VAL A 111 3.26 -25.17 21.29
C VAL A 111 2.15 -24.58 20.41
N PHE A 112 1.53 -25.44 19.61
CA PHE A 112 0.40 -25.24 18.70
C PHE A 112 -0.68 -24.26 19.18
N ALA A 113 -1.15 -23.39 18.28
CA ALA A 113 -2.45 -22.74 18.44
C ALA A 113 -3.56 -23.68 17.92
N ASP A 114 -4.56 -23.92 18.76
CA ASP A 114 -5.75 -24.71 18.42
C ASP A 114 -6.72 -23.86 17.57
N PHE A 115 -6.56 -23.96 16.25
CA PHE A 115 -7.33 -23.20 15.26
C PHE A 115 -8.72 -23.79 14.98
N ASP A 116 -9.00 -25.01 15.44
CA ASP A 116 -10.34 -25.61 15.31
C ASP A 116 -11.34 -24.84 16.16
N SER A 117 -10.91 -24.34 17.33
CA SER A 117 -11.73 -23.50 18.21
C SER A 117 -12.07 -22.13 17.60
N LEU A 118 -11.17 -21.54 16.79
CA LEU A 118 -11.39 -20.25 16.14
C LEU A 118 -12.31 -20.39 14.91
N ILE A 119 -12.15 -21.47 14.16
CA ILE A 119 -13.03 -21.82 13.04
C ILE A 119 -14.45 -22.12 13.55
N ALA A 120 -14.57 -22.87 14.65
CA ALA A 120 -15.86 -23.13 15.29
C ALA A 120 -16.53 -21.82 15.75
N LEU A 121 -15.79 -20.90 16.39
CA LEU A 121 -16.34 -19.61 16.83
C LEU A 121 -16.84 -18.75 15.65
N ILE A 122 -16.11 -18.74 14.53
CA ILE A 122 -16.52 -18.00 13.33
C ILE A 122 -17.77 -18.65 12.71
N GLN A 123 -17.80 -19.98 12.57
CA GLN A 123 -18.95 -20.71 12.01
C GLN A 123 -20.21 -20.58 12.89
N GLU A 124 -20.06 -20.68 14.20
CA GLU A 124 -21.14 -20.58 15.19
C GLU A 124 -21.74 -19.16 15.27
N ASN A 125 -20.95 -18.13 14.93
CA ASN A 125 -21.40 -16.73 14.89
C ASN A 125 -21.76 -16.22 13.49
N THR A 126 -21.71 -17.05 12.44
CA THR A 126 -22.10 -16.65 11.06
C THR A 126 -23.25 -17.45 10.45
N SER A 127 -23.80 -18.45 11.14
CA SER A 127 -24.98 -19.18 10.69
C SER A 127 -26.29 -18.49 11.13
N GLY A 128 -26.64 -17.40 10.46
CA GLY A 128 -27.99 -16.79 10.51
C GLY A 128 -28.51 -16.52 9.09
N PRO A 129 -29.84 -16.53 8.86
CA PRO A 129 -30.40 -16.29 7.54
C PRO A 129 -30.15 -14.82 7.17
N TRP A 130 -29.31 -14.61 6.16
CA TRP A 130 -29.12 -13.30 5.56
C TRP A 130 -30.38 -12.96 4.77
N GLU A 131 -31.32 -12.25 5.38
CA GLU A 131 -32.38 -11.59 4.62
C GLU A 131 -31.74 -10.56 3.69
N ALA A 132 -32.03 -10.70 2.41
CA ALA A 132 -31.66 -9.75 1.38
C ALA A 132 -32.57 -8.53 1.53
N ASP A 133 -32.20 -7.60 2.41
CA ASP A 133 -32.78 -6.27 2.45
C ASP A 133 -31.69 -5.20 2.29
N GLU A 134 -32.10 -4.13 1.62
CA GLU A 134 -31.28 -3.19 0.88
C GLU A 134 -30.24 -2.43 1.72
N GLY A 135 -29.02 -2.32 1.17
CA GLY A 135 -28.09 -1.24 1.51
C GLY A 135 -27.12 -1.52 2.67
N VAL A 136 -25.83 -1.59 2.31
CA VAL A 136 -24.66 -1.67 3.22
C VAL A 136 -24.44 -3.05 3.85
N GLY A 137 -24.49 -4.08 3.00
CA GLY A 137 -23.62 -5.24 3.20
C GLY A 137 -22.18 -4.80 2.95
N GLY A 138 -21.33 -4.83 3.98
CA GLY A 138 -19.90 -4.61 3.83
C GLY A 138 -19.37 -5.59 2.79
N THR A 139 -19.11 -5.10 1.57
CA THR A 139 -18.36 -5.82 0.56
C THR A 139 -17.09 -6.33 1.23
N ALA A 140 -16.95 -7.65 1.32
CA ALA A 140 -15.64 -8.27 1.47
C ALA A 140 -14.76 -7.65 0.37
N THR A 141 -13.87 -6.73 0.74
CA THR A 141 -13.01 -6.04 -0.21
C THR A 141 -12.24 -7.11 -0.97
N PRO A 142 -12.38 -7.21 -2.32
CA PRO A 142 -11.60 -8.16 -3.10
C PRO A 142 -10.11 -7.96 -2.78
N PHE A 143 -9.47 -8.99 -2.25
CA PHE A 143 -8.08 -8.90 -1.81
C PHE A 143 -7.18 -8.64 -3.03
N GLN A 144 -6.26 -7.68 -2.95
CA GLN A 144 -5.47 -7.23 -4.11
C GLN A 144 -4.14 -7.97 -4.32
N THR A 145 -4.12 -9.00 -5.19
CA THR A 145 -2.92 -9.74 -5.62
C THR A 145 -2.56 -9.33 -7.05
N GLY A 146 -1.37 -9.67 -7.51
CA GLY A 146 -0.91 -9.37 -8.86
C GLY A 146 -0.32 -7.98 -8.98
N VAL A 147 -0.77 -7.16 -9.93
CA VAL A 147 -0.25 -5.79 -10.09
C VAL A 147 -1.34 -4.80 -9.76
N ARG A 148 -1.02 -3.79 -8.96
CA ARG A 148 -1.93 -2.68 -8.65
C ARG A 148 -1.23 -1.34 -8.77
N VAL A 149 -1.93 -0.38 -9.38
CA VAL A 149 -1.46 0.99 -9.53
C VAL A 149 -2.54 1.94 -9.01
N SER A 150 -2.30 2.55 -7.84
CA SER A 150 -3.22 3.52 -7.24
C SER A 150 -2.48 4.72 -6.62
N PRO A 151 -2.79 5.97 -7.01
CA PRO A 151 -2.17 7.17 -6.47
C PRO A 151 -2.83 7.70 -5.18
N GLY A 152 -4.02 7.18 -4.82
CA GLY A 152 -5.00 7.87 -3.95
C GLY A 152 -4.59 8.18 -2.51
N ARG A 153 -3.50 7.60 -1.99
CA ARG A 153 -2.94 7.93 -0.66
C ARG A 153 -1.44 8.19 -0.65
N LEU A 154 -0.73 7.78 -1.70
CA LEU A 154 0.72 7.85 -1.76
C LEU A 154 1.18 9.27 -2.15
N LEU A 155 0.58 9.91 -3.16
CA LEU A 155 1.04 11.23 -3.61
C LEU A 155 0.79 12.34 -2.57
N SER A 156 -0.31 12.29 -1.83
CA SER A 156 -0.64 13.29 -0.80
C SER A 156 0.29 13.25 0.40
N ARG A 157 0.91 12.09 0.71
CA ARG A 157 1.79 11.93 1.87
C ARG A 157 3.25 12.27 1.60
N VAL A 158 3.64 12.36 0.32
CA VAL A 158 5.05 12.37 -0.09
C VAL A 158 5.38 13.57 -0.99
N THR A 159 4.51 14.59 -1.02
CA THR A 159 4.77 15.83 -1.75
C THR A 159 5.67 16.76 -0.91
N THR A 160 6.77 17.24 -1.48
CA THR A 160 7.73 18.12 -0.79
C THR A 160 8.09 19.33 -1.63
N GLN A 161 8.11 20.53 -1.04
CA GLN A 161 8.59 21.71 -1.74
C GLN A 161 10.13 21.73 -1.78
N ASP A 162 10.71 21.95 -2.97
CA ASP A 162 12.14 22.20 -3.11
C ASP A 162 12.53 23.55 -2.49
N LYS A 163 13.49 23.51 -1.56
CA LYS A 163 14.04 24.67 -0.88
C LYS A 163 15.39 25.12 -1.45
N THR A 164 15.99 24.32 -2.33
CA THR A 164 17.34 24.56 -2.87
C THR A 164 17.32 25.44 -4.12
N GLY A 165 16.16 25.58 -4.77
CA GLY A 165 16.01 26.31 -6.03
C GLY A 165 16.43 25.51 -7.27
N ARG A 166 16.83 24.24 -7.10
CA ARG A 166 17.21 23.35 -8.20
C ARG A 166 16.06 23.09 -9.16
N LEU A 167 14.84 22.89 -8.68
CA LEU A 167 13.70 22.66 -9.59
C LEU A 167 13.36 23.91 -10.40
N THR A 168 13.58 25.10 -9.83
CA THR A 168 13.46 26.36 -10.56
C THR A 168 14.50 26.47 -11.67
N SER A 169 15.77 26.10 -11.43
CA SER A 169 16.82 26.15 -12.45
C SER A 169 16.60 25.13 -13.57
N VAL A 170 16.17 23.90 -13.24
CA VAL A 170 15.77 22.89 -14.23
C VAL A 170 14.59 23.40 -15.07
N GLY A 171 13.61 24.06 -14.44
CA GLY A 171 12.51 24.72 -15.15
C GLY A 171 12.96 25.80 -16.12
N GLN A 172 13.96 26.61 -15.75
CA GLN A 172 14.52 27.65 -16.64
C GLN A 172 15.25 27.02 -17.84
N GLN A 173 16.04 25.97 -17.60
CA GLN A 173 16.70 25.21 -18.68
C GLN A 173 15.68 24.59 -19.62
N ALA A 174 14.59 24.05 -19.08
CA ALA A 174 13.53 23.45 -19.88
C ALA A 174 12.84 24.43 -20.83
N ARG A 175 12.71 25.70 -20.43
CA ARG A 175 12.16 26.77 -21.29
C ARG A 175 13.14 27.25 -22.36
N GLN A 176 14.43 27.04 -22.18
CA GLN A 176 15.49 27.43 -23.11
C GLN A 176 15.93 26.27 -24.04
N ALA A 177 15.38 25.07 -23.86
CA ALA A 177 15.80 23.90 -24.62
C ALA A 177 15.49 24.05 -26.12
N ASP A 178 16.53 23.91 -26.94
CA ASP A 178 16.43 23.94 -28.40
C ASP A 178 15.78 22.66 -28.96
N LEU A 179 15.35 22.74 -30.22
CA LEU A 179 14.90 21.57 -30.98
C LEU A 179 16.08 20.59 -31.12
N ASN A 180 15.88 19.35 -30.65
CA ASN A 180 16.86 18.28 -30.87
C ASN A 180 16.75 17.76 -32.30
N ASP A 181 17.76 18.05 -33.12
CA ASP A 181 17.82 17.57 -34.50
C ASP A 181 18.07 16.05 -34.58
N ASP A 182 18.79 15.48 -33.61
CA ASP A 182 19.09 14.05 -33.54
C ASP A 182 18.48 13.39 -32.28
N MET A 183 17.39 12.67 -32.50
CA MET A 183 16.67 11.94 -31.44
C MET A 183 17.41 10.66 -30.98
N ALA A 184 18.37 10.17 -31.77
CA ALA A 184 19.15 8.98 -31.43
C ALA A 184 20.24 9.28 -30.38
N GLN A 185 20.68 10.54 -30.26
CA GLN A 185 21.64 10.92 -29.24
C GLN A 185 21.07 10.70 -27.83
N SER A 186 21.91 10.22 -26.93
CA SER A 186 21.55 10.07 -25.52
C SER A 186 21.42 11.45 -24.87
N SER A 187 20.39 11.63 -24.05
CA SER A 187 20.14 12.84 -23.27
C SER A 187 19.72 12.48 -21.85
N ALA A 188 20.33 13.15 -20.86
CA ALA A 188 19.91 13.03 -19.47
C ALA A 188 18.53 13.68 -19.22
N LEU A 189 18.16 14.67 -20.04
CA LEU A 189 16.88 15.38 -19.93
C LEU A 189 16.38 15.72 -21.34
N ARG A 190 15.52 14.87 -21.87
CA ARG A 190 14.74 15.16 -23.08
C ARG A 190 13.35 15.58 -22.68
N LEU A 191 12.83 16.62 -23.35
CA LEU A 191 11.52 17.18 -23.09
C LEU A 191 10.56 16.82 -24.22
N VAL A 192 9.36 16.41 -23.85
CA VAL A 192 8.27 16.11 -24.79
C VAL A 192 7.05 16.89 -24.37
N SER A 193 6.70 17.89 -25.19
CA SER A 193 5.44 18.62 -25.09
C SER A 193 4.29 17.71 -25.50
N LEU A 194 3.35 17.46 -24.57
CA LEU A 194 2.21 16.60 -24.86
C LEU A 194 1.23 17.29 -25.83
N LYS A 195 1.05 18.61 -25.71
CA LYS A 195 0.20 19.38 -26.64
C LYS A 195 0.73 19.34 -28.07
N ARG A 196 2.05 19.59 -28.28
CA ARG A 196 2.65 19.58 -29.62
C ARG A 196 2.65 18.17 -30.21
N LEU A 197 2.92 17.16 -29.39
CA LEU A 197 2.87 15.76 -29.81
C LEU A 197 1.45 15.37 -30.25
N GLU A 198 0.44 15.69 -29.45
CA GLU A 198 -0.97 15.42 -29.78
C GLU A 198 -1.37 16.09 -31.10
N GLN A 199 -1.06 17.38 -31.26
CA GLN A 199 -1.37 18.12 -32.47
C GLN A 199 -0.73 17.50 -33.71
N GLU A 200 0.54 17.12 -33.63
CA GLU A 200 1.25 16.53 -34.77
C GLU A 200 0.74 15.13 -35.09
N VAL A 201 0.46 14.29 -34.08
CA VAL A 201 -0.18 12.99 -34.28
C VAL A 201 -1.54 13.16 -34.96
N ALA A 202 -2.37 14.10 -34.51
CA ALA A 202 -3.66 14.39 -35.13
C ALA A 202 -3.52 14.83 -36.60
N ASN A 203 -2.57 15.72 -36.90
CA ASN A 203 -2.30 16.19 -38.27
C ASN A 203 -1.93 15.02 -39.18
N ARG A 204 -1.04 14.12 -38.73
CA ARG A 204 -0.60 12.96 -39.52
C ARG A 204 -1.74 11.99 -39.77
N LEU A 205 -2.53 11.68 -38.75
CA LEU A 205 -3.68 10.79 -38.89
C LEU A 205 -4.73 11.37 -39.86
N GLN A 206 -4.99 12.67 -39.81
CA GLN A 206 -5.90 13.34 -40.77
C GLN A 206 -5.39 13.25 -42.21
N GLN A 207 -4.07 13.24 -42.41
CA GLN A 207 -3.43 13.08 -43.72
C GLN A 207 -3.29 11.61 -44.15
N GLY A 208 -3.75 10.64 -43.34
CA GLY A 208 -3.57 9.22 -43.61
C GLY A 208 -2.12 8.74 -43.49
N LEU A 209 -1.26 9.52 -42.83
CA LEU A 209 0.14 9.18 -42.59
C LEU A 209 0.28 8.38 -41.29
N PRO A 210 1.21 7.41 -41.23
CA PRO A 210 1.48 6.68 -40.00
C PRO A 210 2.15 7.58 -38.96
N VAL A 211 1.95 7.24 -37.68
CA VAL A 211 2.68 7.83 -36.56
C VAL A 211 4.11 7.27 -36.55
N PRO A 212 5.16 8.10 -36.66
CA PRO A 212 6.55 7.63 -36.63
C PRO A 212 6.91 7.01 -35.27
N GLU A 213 7.83 6.04 -35.26
CA GLU A 213 8.31 5.42 -34.01
C GLU A 213 8.86 6.45 -33.03
N SER A 214 9.50 7.51 -33.52
CA SER A 214 9.99 8.59 -32.66
C SER A 214 8.89 9.28 -31.86
N MET A 215 7.68 9.40 -32.39
CA MET A 215 6.50 9.89 -31.67
C MET A 215 5.90 8.80 -30.79
N ALA A 216 5.77 7.58 -31.33
CA ALA A 216 5.21 6.43 -30.60
C ALA A 216 6.04 6.05 -29.36
N ARG A 217 7.34 6.37 -29.34
CA ARG A 217 8.29 6.15 -28.24
C ARG A 217 8.60 7.40 -27.43
N LEU A 218 7.79 8.45 -27.53
CA LEU A 218 7.97 9.70 -26.78
C LEU A 218 9.40 10.23 -26.88
N ALA A 219 9.91 10.30 -28.10
CA ALA A 219 11.26 10.72 -28.42
C ALA A 219 12.38 9.92 -27.74
N GLY A 220 12.14 8.64 -27.47
CA GLY A 220 13.12 7.77 -26.82
C GLY A 220 13.19 7.97 -25.32
N LEU A 221 12.17 8.53 -24.67
CA LEU A 221 12.13 8.59 -23.21
C LEU A 221 12.05 7.19 -22.60
N SER A 222 12.92 6.91 -21.63
CA SER A 222 12.94 5.64 -20.88
C SER A 222 12.22 5.75 -19.52
N LYS A 223 12.04 6.97 -19.00
CA LYS A 223 11.40 7.26 -17.72
C LYS A 223 10.92 8.71 -17.69
N VAL A 224 9.79 8.97 -17.03
CA VAL A 224 9.38 10.32 -16.65
C VAL A 224 9.98 10.62 -15.27
N GLU A 225 10.85 11.63 -15.22
CA GLU A 225 11.44 12.13 -13.98
C GLU A 225 10.90 13.52 -13.63
N PHE A 226 10.58 14.33 -14.64
CA PHE A 226 10.10 15.68 -14.47
C PHE A 226 8.77 15.90 -15.18
N LEU A 227 7.94 16.73 -14.57
CA LEU A 227 6.74 17.30 -15.14
C LEU A 227 6.84 18.81 -15.09
N PHE A 228 6.69 19.48 -16.23
CA PHE A 228 6.64 20.93 -16.31
C PHE A 228 5.24 21.36 -16.72
N LEU A 229 4.64 22.26 -15.95
CA LEU A 229 3.36 22.86 -16.23
C LEU A 229 3.58 24.24 -16.85
N ASP A 230 3.28 24.38 -18.14
CA ASP A 230 3.28 25.66 -18.82
C ASP A 230 1.86 26.22 -18.85
N ALA A 231 1.56 27.09 -17.90
CA ALA A 231 0.24 27.72 -17.81
C ALA A 231 -0.03 28.71 -18.95
N ALA A 232 1.02 29.32 -19.53
CA ALA A 232 0.86 30.30 -20.60
C ALA A 232 0.45 29.59 -21.90
N GLU A 233 1.15 28.51 -22.24
CA GLU A 233 0.86 27.71 -23.43
C GLU A 233 -0.21 26.64 -23.20
N LYS A 234 -0.66 26.47 -21.95
CA LYS A 234 -1.58 25.40 -21.52
C LYS A 234 -1.05 24.03 -21.92
N ASP A 235 0.21 23.78 -21.59
CA ASP A 235 0.92 22.57 -21.96
C ASP A 235 1.43 21.83 -20.73
N ILE A 236 1.52 20.51 -20.88
CA ILE A 236 2.17 19.60 -19.95
C ILE A 236 3.36 19.02 -20.68
N ILE A 237 4.55 19.23 -20.14
CA ILE A 237 5.79 18.74 -20.71
C ILE A 237 6.33 17.66 -19.78
N ILE A 238 6.56 16.47 -20.32
CA ILE A 238 7.24 15.39 -19.59
C ILE A 238 8.73 15.41 -19.92
N GLY A 239 9.56 15.14 -18.90
CA GLY A 239 11.00 15.18 -19.02
C GLY A 239 11.68 13.99 -18.36
N GLY A 240 12.77 13.52 -18.95
CA GLY A 240 13.61 12.48 -18.34
C GLY A 240 14.71 11.96 -19.27
N PRO A 241 15.40 10.88 -18.88
CA PRO A 241 16.47 10.30 -19.66
C PRO A 241 15.93 9.66 -20.94
N ALA A 242 16.61 9.94 -22.05
CA ALA A 242 16.24 9.45 -23.37
C ALA A 242 17.45 9.01 -24.18
N GLU A 243 17.24 8.06 -25.08
CA GLU A 243 18.30 7.45 -25.89
C GLU A 243 17.72 6.78 -27.13
N ALA A 244 18.61 6.36 -28.05
CA ALA A 244 18.25 5.42 -29.10
C ALA A 244 17.77 4.08 -28.52
N TRP A 245 16.93 3.39 -29.27
CA TRP A 245 16.40 2.09 -28.89
C TRP A 245 16.66 1.03 -29.96
N GLU A 246 16.69 -0.21 -29.51
CA GLU A 246 16.70 -1.41 -30.33
C GLU A 246 15.54 -2.32 -29.93
N PHE A 247 15.12 -3.21 -30.83
CA PHE A 247 14.09 -4.19 -30.52
C PHE A 247 14.76 -5.47 -30.01
N ARG A 248 14.44 -5.84 -28.77
CA ARG A 248 14.85 -7.12 -28.21
C ARG A 248 13.72 -8.14 -28.41
N GLY A 249 14.06 -9.31 -28.97
CA GLY A 249 13.08 -10.34 -29.28
C GLY A 249 12.05 -9.86 -30.31
N THR A 250 10.78 -10.21 -30.13
CA THR A 250 9.74 -10.03 -31.16
C THR A 250 9.05 -8.66 -31.17
N SER A 251 9.21 -7.77 -30.17
CA SER A 251 8.65 -6.40 -30.24
C SER A 251 8.96 -5.46 -29.06
N GLU A 252 9.86 -5.79 -28.12
CA GLU A 252 10.12 -4.91 -26.96
C GLU A 252 11.21 -3.87 -27.31
N PRO A 253 10.88 -2.57 -27.45
CA PRO A 253 11.90 -1.54 -27.63
C PRO A 253 12.61 -1.28 -26.30
N VAL A 254 13.94 -1.39 -26.31
CA VAL A 254 14.80 -1.13 -25.17
C VAL A 254 15.90 -0.14 -25.53
N GLY A 255 16.30 0.70 -24.58
CA GLY A 255 17.40 1.64 -24.76
C GLY A 255 18.72 0.93 -25.06
N VAL A 256 19.48 1.41 -26.04
CA VAL A 256 20.75 0.80 -26.48
C VAL A 256 21.82 0.85 -25.39
N VAL A 257 21.83 1.91 -24.59
CA VAL A 257 22.81 2.13 -23.51
C VAL A 257 22.29 1.55 -22.20
N SER A 258 21.05 1.87 -21.80
CA SER A 258 20.55 1.45 -20.48
C SER A 258 19.94 0.06 -20.44
N GLY A 259 19.53 -0.49 -21.58
CA GLY A 259 18.74 -1.72 -21.67
C GLY A 259 17.32 -1.59 -21.11
N ARG A 260 16.87 -0.38 -20.75
CA ARG A 260 15.55 -0.16 -20.14
C ARG A 260 14.45 -0.14 -21.21
N PRO A 261 13.25 -0.67 -20.91
CA PRO A 261 12.11 -0.51 -21.81
C PRO A 261 11.79 0.96 -22.08
N MET A 262 11.49 1.27 -23.35
CA MET A 262 11.08 2.62 -23.76
C MET A 262 9.63 2.89 -23.38
N LEU A 263 9.32 4.14 -23.00
CA LEU A 263 7.94 4.56 -22.81
C LEU A 263 7.19 4.53 -24.15
N GLN A 264 5.89 4.23 -24.10
CA GLN A 264 5.04 4.17 -25.29
C GLN A 264 3.89 5.17 -25.18
N LEU A 265 3.62 5.87 -26.29
CA LEU A 265 2.53 6.84 -26.38
C LEU A 265 1.17 6.19 -26.09
N ASP A 266 0.93 5.00 -26.63
CA ASP A 266 -0.34 4.29 -26.43
C ASP A 266 -0.61 3.97 -24.96
N ASP A 267 0.43 3.54 -24.22
CA ASP A 267 0.31 3.31 -22.78
C ASP A 267 0.01 4.61 -22.03
N LEU A 268 0.73 5.69 -22.37
CA LEU A 268 0.52 7.00 -21.76
C LEU A 268 -0.93 7.46 -21.96
N VAL A 269 -1.46 7.33 -23.18
CA VAL A 269 -2.84 7.69 -23.51
C VAL A 269 -3.85 6.82 -22.74
N VAL A 270 -3.65 5.50 -22.69
CA VAL A 270 -4.53 4.57 -21.96
C VAL A 270 -4.55 4.91 -20.47
N VAL A 271 -3.38 5.11 -19.87
CA VAL A 271 -3.27 5.42 -18.43
C VAL A 271 -3.84 6.81 -18.13
N LEU A 272 -3.58 7.83 -18.95
CA LEU A 272 -4.17 9.15 -18.77
C LEU A 272 -5.70 9.11 -18.84
N ARG A 273 -6.27 8.38 -19.80
CA ARG A 273 -7.73 8.21 -19.92
C ARG A 273 -8.31 7.50 -18.70
N THR A 274 -7.62 6.47 -18.20
CA THR A 274 -8.01 5.75 -16.98
C THR A 274 -8.16 6.70 -15.79
N PHE A 275 -7.18 7.58 -15.56
CA PHE A 275 -7.26 8.52 -14.43
C PHE A 275 -8.18 9.71 -14.70
N ALA A 276 -8.40 10.09 -15.96
CA ALA A 276 -9.28 11.20 -16.32
C ALA A 276 -10.77 10.90 -16.08
N THR A 277 -11.19 9.63 -16.18
CA THR A 277 -12.59 9.20 -15.94
C THR A 277 -12.95 9.13 -14.45
N GLY A 278 -11.99 9.36 -13.55
CA GLY A 278 -12.18 9.30 -12.10
C GLY A 278 -11.87 7.94 -11.48
N GLU A 279 -11.55 6.91 -12.29
CA GLU A 279 -10.96 5.67 -11.80
C GLU A 279 -9.56 5.98 -11.25
N ARG A 280 -9.33 5.66 -9.97
CA ARG A 280 -8.06 5.91 -9.28
C ARG A 280 -7.26 4.64 -9.03
N ASP A 281 -7.55 3.58 -9.77
CA ASP A 281 -6.92 2.29 -9.57
C ASP A 281 -7.05 1.44 -10.82
N PHE A 282 -5.95 0.82 -11.24
CA PHE A 282 -5.95 -0.21 -12.27
C PHE A 282 -4.99 -1.34 -11.89
N GLY A 283 -5.20 -2.52 -12.47
CA GLY A 283 -4.38 -3.66 -12.14
C GLY A 283 -4.80 -4.96 -12.79
N CYS A 284 -4.13 -6.03 -12.38
CA CYS A 284 -4.47 -7.39 -12.75
C CYS A 284 -4.19 -8.38 -11.62
N SER A 285 -4.83 -9.55 -11.70
CA SER A 285 -4.58 -10.68 -10.82
C SER A 285 -4.72 -11.99 -11.57
N ILE A 286 -3.89 -12.97 -11.25
CA ILE A 286 -4.04 -14.37 -11.69
C ILE A 286 -4.52 -15.19 -10.50
N ASN A 287 -5.78 -15.64 -10.53
CA ASN A 287 -6.48 -16.21 -9.38
C ASN A 287 -6.67 -17.72 -9.53
N THR A 288 -6.35 -18.45 -8.47
CA THR A 288 -6.73 -19.86 -8.32
C THR A 288 -8.25 -19.98 -8.18
N ARG A 289 -8.81 -21.07 -8.70
CA ARG A 289 -10.23 -21.38 -8.53
C ARG A 289 -10.43 -22.11 -7.22
N ASP A 290 -11.40 -21.70 -6.40
CA ASP A 290 -11.72 -22.32 -5.10
C ASP A 290 -11.85 -23.85 -5.22
N ALA A 291 -12.58 -24.33 -6.24
CA ALA A 291 -12.75 -25.76 -6.49
C ALA A 291 -11.42 -26.50 -6.78
N GLY A 292 -10.48 -25.82 -7.45
CA GLY A 292 -9.15 -26.36 -7.74
C GLY A 292 -8.26 -26.39 -6.50
N VAL A 293 -8.32 -25.34 -5.67
CA VAL A 293 -7.62 -25.29 -4.37
C VAL A 293 -8.13 -26.40 -3.46
N LYS A 294 -9.45 -26.56 -3.35
CA LYS A 294 -10.06 -27.65 -2.58
C LYS A 294 -9.63 -29.03 -3.08
N ALA A 295 -9.68 -29.26 -4.40
CA ALA A 295 -9.27 -30.55 -4.97
C ALA A 295 -7.78 -30.86 -4.72
N LEU A 296 -6.93 -29.83 -4.71
CA LEU A 296 -5.52 -29.95 -4.34
C LEU A 296 -5.37 -30.30 -2.86
N GLN A 297 -6.08 -29.59 -1.95
CA GLN A 297 -6.07 -29.86 -0.51
C GLN A 297 -6.50 -31.29 -0.19
N ASP A 298 -7.62 -31.72 -0.76
CA ASP A 298 -8.17 -33.06 -0.55
C ASP A 298 -7.17 -34.14 -1.03
N TYR A 299 -6.51 -33.93 -2.17
CA TYR A 299 -5.49 -34.86 -2.69
C TYR A 299 -4.23 -34.88 -1.82
N ALA A 300 -3.74 -33.72 -1.37
CA ALA A 300 -2.58 -33.60 -0.50
C ALA A 300 -2.82 -34.31 0.85
N ALA A 301 -3.96 -34.08 1.48
CA ALA A 301 -4.35 -34.72 2.74
C ALA A 301 -4.47 -36.24 2.60
N GLN A 302 -5.11 -36.73 1.52
CA GLN A 302 -5.19 -38.17 1.23
C GLN A 302 -3.82 -38.79 1.00
N SER A 303 -2.90 -38.06 0.36
CA SER A 303 -1.53 -38.53 0.14
C SER A 303 -0.74 -38.60 1.43
N GLN A 304 -0.84 -37.60 2.30
CA GLN A 304 -0.17 -37.57 3.61
C GLN A 304 -0.68 -38.68 4.53
N ALA A 305 -1.98 -38.95 4.53
CA ALA A 305 -2.58 -40.04 5.30
C ALA A 305 -2.07 -41.44 4.89
N ARG A 306 -1.51 -41.58 3.68
CA ARG A 306 -0.90 -42.84 3.18
C ARG A 306 0.58 -42.98 3.56
N GLY A 307 1.15 -41.99 4.24
CA GLY A 307 2.56 -41.98 4.67
C GLY A 307 3.52 -41.30 3.69
N PRO A 308 4.83 -41.37 3.96
CA PRO A 308 5.84 -40.62 3.21
C PRO A 308 5.90 -40.99 1.73
N ILE A 309 6.11 -39.97 0.88
CA ILE A 309 6.21 -40.14 -0.56
C ILE A 309 7.63 -40.59 -0.93
N ASN A 310 7.76 -41.69 -1.68
CA ASN A 310 9.05 -42.14 -2.19
C ASN A 310 9.57 -41.21 -3.30
N SER A 311 10.90 -41.08 -3.40
CA SER A 311 11.58 -40.18 -4.34
C SER A 311 11.22 -40.42 -5.81
N ARG A 312 10.88 -41.65 -6.21
CA ARG A 312 10.49 -41.99 -7.59
C ARG A 312 9.08 -41.50 -7.95
N SER A 313 8.21 -41.30 -6.95
CA SER A 313 6.80 -40.93 -7.14
C SER A 313 6.55 -39.43 -6.96
N VAL A 314 7.51 -38.68 -6.41
CA VAL A 314 7.40 -37.23 -6.16
C VAL A 314 6.98 -36.48 -7.42
N ARG A 315 7.61 -36.76 -8.58
CA ARG A 315 7.27 -36.08 -9.84
C ARG A 315 5.80 -36.28 -10.23
N ASN A 316 5.30 -37.51 -10.14
CA ASN A 316 3.92 -37.82 -10.47
C ASN A 316 2.96 -37.18 -9.47
N TRP A 317 3.32 -37.15 -8.19
CA TRP A 317 2.55 -36.48 -7.15
C TRP A 317 2.45 -34.96 -7.39
N VAL A 318 3.56 -34.29 -7.70
CA VAL A 318 3.58 -32.86 -8.06
C VAL A 318 2.72 -32.59 -9.29
N ASN A 319 2.81 -33.42 -10.33
CA ASN A 319 1.97 -33.28 -11.52
C ASN A 319 0.47 -33.41 -11.18
N GLN A 320 0.11 -34.31 -10.26
CA GLN A 320 -1.27 -34.46 -9.81
C GLN A 320 -1.75 -33.25 -9.01
N LEU A 321 -0.92 -32.67 -8.15
CA LEU A 321 -1.23 -31.40 -7.47
C LEU A 321 -1.50 -30.29 -8.49
N GLN A 322 -0.62 -30.13 -9.49
CA GLN A 322 -0.78 -29.12 -10.55
C GLN A 322 -2.08 -29.33 -11.34
N ASN A 323 -2.37 -30.58 -11.73
CA ASN A 323 -3.60 -30.92 -12.46
C ASN A 323 -4.86 -30.65 -11.63
N LYS A 324 -4.81 -30.89 -10.31
CA LYS A 324 -5.93 -30.65 -9.39
C LYS A 324 -6.17 -29.17 -9.14
N LEU A 325 -5.09 -28.38 -8.97
CA LEU A 325 -5.19 -26.92 -8.90
C LEU A 325 -5.82 -26.34 -10.17
N GLY A 326 -5.42 -26.86 -11.33
CA GLY A 326 -6.02 -26.55 -12.62
C GLY A 326 -5.70 -25.14 -13.12
N ARG A 327 -6.48 -24.70 -14.10
CA ARG A 327 -6.33 -23.38 -14.73
C ARG A 327 -6.72 -22.27 -13.75
N GLN A 328 -5.96 -21.20 -13.81
CA GLN A 328 -6.19 -19.97 -13.05
C GLN A 328 -6.87 -18.93 -13.95
N ASP A 329 -7.66 -18.05 -13.35
CA ASP A 329 -8.41 -17.01 -14.05
C ASP A 329 -7.66 -15.68 -13.98
N ILE A 330 -7.55 -15.01 -15.13
CA ILE A 330 -6.93 -13.69 -15.23
C ILE A 330 -8.03 -12.65 -15.11
N VAL A 331 -7.86 -11.73 -14.17
CA VAL A 331 -8.75 -10.57 -13.99
C VAL A 331 -7.94 -9.30 -14.22
N VAL A 332 -8.43 -8.42 -15.08
CA VAL A 332 -7.88 -7.09 -15.35
C VAL A 332 -8.95 -6.06 -15.04
N TRP A 333 -8.59 -4.95 -14.39
CA TRP A 333 -9.51 -3.85 -14.08
C TRP A 333 -8.85 -2.49 -14.28
N GLY A 334 -9.67 -1.45 -14.42
CA GLY A 334 -9.25 -0.06 -14.58
C GLY A 334 -8.68 0.29 -15.96
N VAL A 335 -8.28 -0.70 -16.77
CA VAL A 335 -7.81 -0.49 -18.15
C VAL A 335 -8.53 -1.41 -19.12
N PRO A 336 -8.65 -1.04 -20.42
CA PRO A 336 -9.20 -1.93 -21.43
C PRO A 336 -8.40 -3.25 -21.51
N ALA A 337 -9.08 -4.38 -21.52
CA ALA A 337 -8.46 -5.71 -21.50
C ALA A 337 -7.67 -6.03 -22.78
N ASP A 338 -7.99 -5.35 -23.89
CA ASP A 338 -7.30 -5.43 -25.18
C ASP A 338 -6.16 -4.40 -25.33
N SER A 339 -5.88 -3.61 -24.28
CA SER A 339 -4.78 -2.65 -24.29
C SER A 339 -3.42 -3.32 -24.06
N ARG A 340 -2.36 -2.68 -24.55
CA ARG A 340 -0.98 -3.08 -24.23
C ARG A 340 -0.69 -3.00 -22.73
N VAL A 341 -1.27 -2.02 -22.02
CA VAL A 341 -1.12 -1.88 -20.57
C VAL A 341 -1.60 -3.13 -19.84
N ALA A 342 -2.79 -3.64 -20.18
CA ALA A 342 -3.32 -4.88 -19.63
C ALA A 342 -2.38 -6.07 -19.85
N ARG A 343 -1.81 -6.19 -21.06
CA ARG A 343 -0.81 -7.23 -21.37
C ARG A 343 0.43 -7.10 -20.48
N VAL A 344 1.01 -5.90 -20.36
CA VAL A 344 2.25 -5.68 -19.60
C VAL A 344 2.07 -6.00 -18.12
N ILE A 345 0.97 -5.56 -17.49
CA ILE A 345 0.76 -5.84 -16.07
C ILE A 345 0.53 -7.35 -15.81
N VAL A 346 -0.17 -8.04 -16.72
CA VAL A 346 -0.37 -9.50 -16.61
C VAL A 346 0.94 -10.26 -16.83
N GLU A 347 1.76 -9.85 -17.80
CA GLU A 347 3.09 -10.41 -18.01
C GLU A 347 4.00 -10.18 -16.79
N ALA A 348 3.90 -9.02 -16.13
CA ALA A 348 4.65 -8.72 -14.92
C ALA A 348 4.22 -9.61 -13.74
N ASP A 349 2.91 -9.80 -13.49
CA ASP A 349 2.41 -10.73 -12.47
C ASP A 349 2.87 -12.16 -12.76
N TYR A 350 2.73 -12.60 -14.02
CA TYR A 350 3.16 -13.93 -14.44
C TYR A 350 4.66 -14.16 -14.22
N ARG A 351 5.52 -13.22 -14.65
CA ARG A 351 6.97 -13.29 -14.44
C ARG A 351 7.32 -13.27 -12.95
N MET A 352 6.69 -12.41 -12.14
CA MET A 352 6.87 -12.38 -10.69
C MET A 352 6.56 -13.73 -10.05
N LYS A 353 5.45 -14.36 -10.44
CA LYS A 353 5.09 -15.70 -9.95
C LYS A 353 6.12 -16.75 -10.35
N LEU A 354 6.59 -16.74 -11.60
CA LEU A 354 7.64 -17.65 -12.05
C LEU A 354 8.95 -17.49 -11.28
N ILE A 355 9.35 -16.26 -10.96
CA ILE A 355 10.53 -15.97 -10.13
C ILE A 355 10.31 -16.53 -8.73
N GLY A 356 9.16 -16.24 -8.12
CA GLY A 356 8.85 -16.69 -6.77
C GLY A 356 8.90 -18.21 -6.62
N ILE A 357 8.47 -18.97 -7.64
CA ILE A 357 8.53 -20.45 -7.64
C ILE A 357 9.82 -21.04 -8.26
N ASP A 358 10.85 -20.23 -8.45
CA ASP A 358 12.15 -20.64 -9.00
C ASP A 358 12.06 -21.29 -10.40
N LYS A 359 11.17 -20.77 -11.25
CA LYS A 359 11.01 -21.15 -12.66
C LYS A 359 11.59 -20.13 -13.64
N LEU A 360 11.91 -18.94 -13.14
CA LEU A 360 12.57 -17.88 -13.91
C LEU A 360 13.67 -17.27 -13.04
N ASP A 361 14.92 -17.44 -13.44
CA ASP A 361 16.06 -16.81 -12.77
C ASP A 361 16.05 -15.30 -13.05
N ALA A 362 15.94 -14.51 -11.99
CA ALA A 362 15.98 -13.04 -12.03
C ALA A 362 17.34 -12.47 -11.60
N GLY A 363 18.35 -13.33 -11.47
CA GLY A 363 19.67 -13.01 -10.99
C GLY A 363 19.76 -12.99 -9.46
N LYS A 364 20.98 -12.91 -8.95
CA LYS A 364 21.30 -13.01 -7.50
C LYS A 364 20.66 -11.94 -6.61
N THR A 365 20.15 -10.87 -7.20
CA THR A 365 19.59 -9.72 -6.48
C THR A 365 18.10 -9.84 -6.20
N ILE A 366 17.41 -10.75 -6.88
CA ILE A 366 15.96 -10.96 -6.71
C ILE A 366 15.76 -12.41 -6.23
N PRO A 367 15.58 -12.62 -4.91
CA PRO A 367 15.42 -13.97 -4.36
C PRO A 367 14.10 -14.60 -4.80
N SER A 368 14.09 -15.93 -4.93
CA SER A 368 12.85 -16.71 -5.00
C SER A 368 12.20 -16.81 -3.62
N TYR A 369 10.97 -17.33 -3.55
CA TYR A 369 10.34 -17.63 -2.27
C TYR A 369 11.18 -18.57 -1.40
N PHE A 370 11.77 -19.59 -2.01
CA PHE A 370 12.54 -20.60 -1.30
C PHE A 370 13.81 -20.01 -0.67
N ASP A 371 14.37 -18.97 -1.27
CA ASP A 371 15.51 -18.23 -0.73
C ASP A 371 15.14 -17.36 0.47
N LEU A 372 13.87 -16.93 0.56
CA LEU A 372 13.35 -16.10 1.65
C LEU A 372 12.94 -16.93 2.87
N LEU A 373 12.59 -18.20 2.69
CA LEU A 373 12.24 -19.11 3.79
C LEU A 373 13.37 -19.20 4.83
N SER A 374 13.02 -19.12 6.11
CA SER A 374 13.97 -19.37 7.20
C SER A 374 14.55 -20.79 7.11
N LYS A 375 15.77 -21.01 7.61
CA LYS A 375 16.39 -22.35 7.63
C LYS A 375 15.52 -23.41 8.33
N ALA A 376 14.72 -23.01 9.33
CA ALA A 376 13.78 -23.88 10.01
C ALA A 376 12.57 -24.22 9.11
N ALA A 377 11.99 -23.22 8.44
CA ALA A 377 10.88 -23.42 7.50
C ALA A 377 11.31 -24.16 6.21
N GLN A 378 12.60 -24.11 5.84
CA GLN A 378 13.15 -24.95 4.76
C GLN A 378 13.27 -26.43 5.17
N GLN A 379 13.46 -26.71 6.46
CA GLN A 379 13.59 -28.08 7.00
C GLN A 379 12.23 -28.69 7.33
N ASP A 380 11.29 -27.87 7.82
CA ASP A 380 9.92 -28.26 8.14
C ASP A 380 8.94 -27.20 7.59
N PRO A 381 8.52 -27.32 6.31
CA PRO A 381 7.65 -26.34 5.69
C PRO A 381 6.30 -26.29 6.40
N PRO A 382 5.80 -25.09 6.78
CA PRO A 382 4.51 -24.98 7.43
C PRO A 382 3.40 -25.55 6.54
N ALA A 383 2.46 -26.26 7.15
CA ALA A 383 1.37 -26.89 6.43
C ALA A 383 0.43 -25.83 5.84
N MET A 384 0.38 -25.76 4.50
CA MET A 384 -0.63 -25.03 3.73
C MET A 384 -0.73 -23.52 4.03
N GLU A 385 0.38 -22.83 4.29
CA GLU A 385 0.42 -21.38 4.16
C GLU A 385 0.55 -21.00 2.67
N ALA A 386 -0.47 -20.33 2.14
CA ALA A 386 -0.40 -19.76 0.80
C ALA A 386 0.29 -18.41 0.90
N LEU A 387 1.32 -18.16 0.09
CA LEU A 387 1.92 -16.83 0.02
C LEU A 387 1.28 -16.02 -1.11
N ARG A 388 0.93 -14.78 -0.83
CA ARG A 388 0.47 -13.83 -1.83
C ARG A 388 1.56 -12.83 -2.13
N TRP A 389 1.85 -12.64 -3.42
CA TRP A 389 2.68 -11.54 -3.91
C TRP A 389 1.86 -10.52 -4.68
N TRP A 390 2.31 -9.26 -4.63
CA TRP A 390 1.81 -8.23 -5.53
C TRP A 390 2.86 -7.16 -5.81
N LEU A 391 2.78 -6.57 -6.99
CA LEU A 391 3.54 -5.40 -7.40
C LEU A 391 2.69 -4.14 -7.18
N THR A 392 3.31 -3.15 -6.56
CA THR A 392 2.75 -1.80 -6.41
C THR A 392 3.79 -0.73 -6.72
N MET A 393 3.38 0.53 -6.68
CA MET A 393 4.26 1.65 -6.88
C MET A 393 5.08 1.95 -5.63
N LYS A 394 6.37 2.20 -5.80
CA LYS A 394 7.23 2.83 -4.79
C LYS A 394 7.74 4.15 -5.32
N TYR A 395 7.39 5.21 -4.60
CA TYR A 395 7.90 6.56 -4.80
C TYR A 395 8.50 7.04 -3.49
N ASP A 396 9.65 7.68 -3.59
CA ASP A 396 10.32 8.27 -2.43
C ASP A 396 9.76 9.66 -2.12
N ALA A 397 9.45 10.44 -3.17
CA ALA A 397 8.77 11.74 -3.09
C ALA A 397 8.31 12.27 -4.45
N VAL A 398 7.38 13.22 -4.40
CA VAL A 398 7.15 14.16 -5.49
C VAL A 398 7.59 15.54 -5.03
N ALA A 399 8.75 15.97 -5.49
CA ALA A 399 9.26 17.30 -5.20
C ALA A 399 8.64 18.32 -6.15
N HIS A 400 8.43 19.57 -5.72
CA HIS A 400 7.92 20.63 -6.59
C HIS A 400 8.64 21.97 -6.37
N SER A 401 8.73 22.78 -7.42
CA SER A 401 9.20 24.16 -7.34
C SER A 401 8.25 25.02 -6.46
N PRO A 402 8.70 26.14 -5.88
CA PRO A 402 7.86 26.98 -5.03
C PRO A 402 6.55 27.44 -5.69
N ASP A 403 6.59 27.72 -6.99
CA ASP A 403 5.45 28.13 -7.80
C ASP A 403 4.62 26.96 -8.35
N LYS A 404 5.00 25.70 -8.05
CA LYS A 404 4.36 24.47 -8.52
C LYS A 404 4.28 24.37 -10.05
N SER A 405 5.25 24.95 -10.77
CA SER A 405 5.38 24.83 -12.22
C SER A 405 6.27 23.66 -12.65
N VAL A 406 7.11 23.14 -11.74
CA VAL A 406 8.00 22.00 -12.00
C VAL A 406 7.80 20.97 -10.90
N PHE A 407 7.63 19.70 -11.29
CA PHE A 407 7.59 18.56 -10.38
C PHE A 407 8.67 17.56 -10.75
N GLU A 408 9.24 16.91 -9.75
CA GLU A 408 10.18 15.82 -9.92
C GLU A 408 9.66 14.58 -9.19
N ILE A 409 9.67 13.45 -9.89
CA ILE A 409 9.26 12.15 -9.37
C ILE A 409 10.51 11.41 -8.88
N GLN A 410 10.67 11.34 -7.57
CA GLN A 410 11.83 10.72 -6.92
C GLN A 410 11.57 9.25 -6.57
N GLY A 411 12.58 8.41 -6.75
CA GLY A 411 12.53 7.02 -6.31
C GLY A 411 11.57 6.10 -7.07
N SER A 412 11.06 6.52 -8.24
CA SER A 412 10.08 5.74 -9.03
C SER A 412 10.58 4.32 -9.32
N ALA A 413 10.02 3.35 -8.61
CA ALA A 413 10.29 1.94 -8.75
C ALA A 413 8.99 1.13 -8.61
N VAL A 414 9.06 -0.14 -9.02
CA VAL A 414 8.05 -1.14 -8.69
C VAL A 414 8.49 -1.80 -7.39
N LEU A 415 7.57 -1.93 -6.43
CA LEU A 415 7.77 -2.63 -5.18
C LEU A 415 6.98 -3.93 -5.20
N CYS A 416 7.69 -5.05 -5.02
CA CYS A 416 7.08 -6.33 -4.71
C CYS A 416 6.80 -6.39 -3.21
N GLN A 417 5.58 -6.79 -2.85
CA GLN A 417 5.17 -7.05 -1.47
C GLN A 417 4.62 -8.46 -1.35
N SER A 418 4.68 -8.98 -0.12
CA SER A 418 4.21 -10.31 0.26
C SER A 418 3.28 -10.25 1.47
N GLU A 419 2.39 -11.23 1.56
CA GLU A 419 1.56 -11.47 2.74
C GLU A 419 1.20 -12.96 2.82
N ASN A 420 1.36 -13.57 3.98
CA ASN A 420 0.94 -14.95 4.23
C ASN A 420 -0.59 -15.01 4.24
N GLN A 421 -1.15 -16.07 3.66
CA GLN A 421 -2.57 -16.35 3.59
C GLN A 421 -2.87 -17.73 4.15
N MET A 422 -4.01 -17.84 4.81
CA MET A 422 -4.61 -19.10 5.23
C MET A 422 -5.61 -19.58 4.20
N LEU A 423 -5.70 -20.89 4.02
CA LEU A 423 -6.70 -21.51 3.15
C LEU A 423 -7.82 -22.13 4.00
N THR A 424 -9.09 -21.85 3.67
CA THR A 424 -10.23 -22.53 4.29
C THR A 424 -10.40 -23.95 3.74
N ALA A 425 -11.28 -24.75 4.36
CA ALA A 425 -11.61 -26.10 3.87
C ALA A 425 -12.31 -26.10 2.49
N GLU A 426 -12.90 -24.97 2.12
CA GLU A 426 -13.54 -24.72 0.83
C GLU A 426 -12.56 -24.16 -0.21
N GLY A 427 -11.29 -23.95 0.16
CA GLY A 427 -10.26 -23.42 -0.73
C GLY A 427 -10.22 -21.90 -0.84
N LYS A 428 -10.90 -21.16 0.05
CA LYS A 428 -10.86 -19.70 0.07
C LYS A 428 -9.58 -19.18 0.74
N HIS A 429 -9.06 -18.06 0.26
CA HIS A 429 -7.87 -17.41 0.82
C HIS A 429 -8.25 -16.35 1.86
N LEU A 430 -7.64 -16.39 3.04
CA LEU A 430 -7.80 -15.42 4.14
C LEU A 430 -6.46 -14.74 4.45
N PRO A 431 -6.39 -13.39 4.54
CA PRO A 431 -5.15 -12.69 4.88
C PRO A 431 -4.75 -12.92 6.34
N THR A 432 -3.44 -12.93 6.61
CA THR A 432 -2.92 -13.03 7.98
C THR A 432 -2.43 -11.70 8.55
N GLY A 433 -2.25 -10.67 7.70
CA GLY A 433 -1.60 -9.42 8.08
C GLY A 433 -0.11 -9.54 8.38
N LYS A 434 0.50 -10.71 8.13
CA LYS A 434 1.93 -10.98 8.32
C LYS A 434 2.61 -11.19 6.97
N SER A 435 3.85 -10.74 6.86
CA SER A 435 4.76 -11.07 5.76
C SER A 435 5.99 -11.74 6.33
N GLU A 436 6.59 -12.65 5.55
CA GLU A 436 7.99 -13.04 5.72
C GLU A 436 8.95 -11.91 5.41
#